data_AF-A0A915K1N6-F1
#
_entry.id   AF-A0A915K1N6-F1
#
_cell.length_a   1.000
_cell.length_b   1.000
_cell.length_c   1.000
_cell.angle_alpha   90.00
_cell.angle_beta   90.00
_cell.angle_gamma   90.00
#
_symmetry.space_group_name_H-M   'P 1'
#
loop_
_entity.id
_entity.type
_entity.pdbx_description
1 polymer ?
#
loop_
_entity_poly.entity_id
_entity_poly.type
_entity_poly.pdbx_seq_one_letter_code
_entity_poly.pdbx_strand_id
1 'polypeptide(L)' 'MQPTKRHLLVKEYVRPEKFEHWKRTGDRMGFSYTASGPLVRSSYKAGEFFLKNLVKSRQRNSNSAS' A
#
# COMPACT_ATOMS: atom_id res chain seq x y z
N MET A 1 -11.41 11.94 0.22
CA MET A 1 -12.82 12.23 0.55
C MET A 1 -12.84 13.54 1.29
N GLN A 2 -13.53 14.55 0.78
CA GLN A 2 -13.62 15.84 1.44
C GLN A 2 -14.62 15.70 2.61
N PRO A 3 -14.20 15.83 3.88
CA PRO A 3 -15.09 15.60 5.02
C PRO A 3 -16.17 16.68 5.16
N THR A 4 -15.81 17.94 4.89
CA THR A 4 -16.73 19.09 4.93
C THR A 4 -16.33 20.12 3.88
N LYS A 5 -17.22 21.07 3.56
CA LYS A 5 -16.97 22.16 2.59
C LYS A 5 -15.81 23.10 2.97
N ARG A 6 -15.36 23.08 4.23
CA ARG A 6 -14.20 23.86 4.71
C ARG A 6 -12.85 23.20 4.38
N HIS A 7 -12.84 21.92 4.03
CA HIS A 7 -11.61 21.22 3.61
C HIS A 7 -11.34 21.47 2.13
N LEU A 8 -10.10 21.20 1.70
CA LEU A 8 -9.69 21.32 0.30
C LEU A 8 -10.67 20.61 -0.64
N LEU A 9 -10.99 21.29 -1.75
CA LEU A 9 -11.86 20.77 -2.79
C LEU A 9 -11.23 19.53 -3.44
N VAL A 10 -12.05 18.53 -3.72
CA VAL A 10 -11.61 17.38 -4.51
C VAL A 10 -11.43 17.83 -5.96
N LYS A 11 -10.20 17.77 -6.47
CA LYS A 11 -9.88 18.11 -7.86
C LYS A 11 -10.38 17.04 -8.84
N GLU A 12 -10.20 15.76 -8.49
CA GLU A 12 -10.60 14.63 -9.33
C GLU A 12 -10.88 13.37 -8.50
N TYR A 13 -11.83 12.55 -8.99
CA TYR A 13 -11.99 11.16 -8.58
C TYR A 13 -11.35 10.28 -9.65
N VAL A 14 -10.23 9.67 -9.32
CA VAL A 14 -9.44 8.93 -10.30
C VAL A 14 -10.00 7.54 -10.54
N ARG A 15 -9.84 7.04 -11.76
CA ARG A 15 -10.29 5.70 -12.13
C ARG A 15 -9.48 4.59 -11.43
N PRO A 16 -10.04 3.38 -11.24
CA PRO A 16 -9.36 2.24 -10.63
C PRO A 16 -7.96 1.94 -11.19
N GLU A 17 -7.75 2.12 -12.50
CA GLU A 17 -6.50 1.80 -13.16
C GLU A 17 -5.32 2.67 -12.69
N LYS A 18 -5.61 3.90 -12.24
CA LYS A 18 -4.58 4.79 -11.67
C LYS A 18 -4.05 4.24 -10.35
N PHE A 19 -4.91 3.65 -9.51
CA PHE A 19 -4.48 3.02 -8.26
C PHE A 19 -3.58 1.80 -8.53
N GLU A 20 -3.95 1.00 -9.52
CA GLU A 20 -3.20 -0.17 -9.93
C GLU A 20 -1.83 0.20 -10.52
N HIS A 21 -1.75 1.30 -11.29
CA HIS A 21 -0.46 1.87 -11.69
C HIS A 21 0.44 2.21 -10.48
N TRP A 22 -0.09 2.92 -9.48
CA TRP A 22 0.68 3.32 -8.31
C TRP A 22 1.13 2.13 -7.45
N LYS A 23 0.30 1.09 -7.36
CA LYS A 23 0.68 -0.17 -6.70
C LYS A 23 1.94 -0.76 -7.34
N ARG A 24 1.92 -0.94 -8.67
CA ARG A 24 3.07 -1.47 -9.42
C ARG A 24 4.31 -0.60 -9.28
N THR A 25 4.15 0.72 -9.28
CA THR A 25 5.25 1.66 -9.09
C THR A 25 5.88 1.51 -7.71
N GLY A 26 5.08 1.45 -6.64
CA GLY A 26 5.59 1.23 -5.28
C GLY A 26 6.28 -0.13 -5.12
N ASP A 27 5.69 -1.19 -5.68
CA ASP A 27 6.28 -2.52 -5.65
C ASP A 27 7.64 -2.56 -6.38
N ARG A 28 7.78 -1.82 -7.50
CA ARG A 28 9.04 -1.69 -8.23
C ARG A 28 10.10 -0.89 -7.46
N MET A 29 9.68 0.07 -6.64
CA MET A 29 10.58 0.83 -5.77
C MET A 29 11.12 -0.01 -4.60
N GLY A 30 10.60 -1.21 -4.38
CA GLY A 30 11.07 -2.12 -3.33
C GLY A 30 10.44 -1.87 -1.95
N PHE A 31 9.30 -1.19 -1.88
CA PHE A 31 8.54 -1.13 -0.63
C PHE A 31 8.13 -2.55 -0.20
N SER A 32 8.22 -2.84 1.10
CA SER A 32 7.85 -4.15 1.65
C SER A 32 6.42 -4.55 1.31
N TYR A 33 5.53 -3.56 1.20
CA TYR A 33 4.16 -3.72 0.76
C TYR A 33 3.55 -2.40 0.28
N THR A 34 2.77 -2.43 -0.82
CA THR A 34 2.04 -1.28 -1.35
C THR A 34 0.53 -1.54 -1.39
N ALA A 35 -0.26 -0.83 -0.58
CA ALA A 35 -1.72 -0.77 -0.75
C ALA A 35 -2.11 0.50 -1.52
N SER A 36 -2.88 0.31 -2.60
CA SER A 36 -3.39 1.40 -3.41
C SER A 36 -4.84 1.11 -3.81
N GLY A 37 -5.74 2.05 -3.51
CA GLY A 37 -7.16 1.94 -3.81
C GLY A 37 -7.95 3.13 -3.25
N PRO A 38 -9.17 3.39 -3.74
CA PRO A 38 -9.93 4.61 -3.42
C PRO A 38 -10.28 4.76 -1.93
N LEU A 39 -10.46 3.65 -1.22
CA LEU A 39 -10.84 3.61 0.19
C LEU A 39 -9.72 3.17 1.11
N VAL A 40 -8.51 2.93 0.57
CA VAL A 40 -7.35 2.56 1.40
C VAL A 40 -7.03 3.72 2.35
N ARG A 41 -6.70 3.36 3.59
CA ARG A 41 -6.23 4.24 4.65
C ARG A 41 -5.02 3.59 5.32
N SER A 42 -4.29 4.34 6.13
CA SER A 42 -3.07 3.88 6.79
C SER A 42 -3.25 2.58 7.61
N SER A 43 -4.40 2.42 8.26
CA SER A 43 -4.70 1.23 9.06
C SER A 43 -5.23 0.04 8.25
N TYR A 44 -5.53 0.22 6.95
CA TYR A 44 -6.13 -0.82 6.13
C TYR A 44 -5.22 -2.05 6.07
N LYS A 45 -5.69 -3.17 6.64
CA LYS A 45 -4.98 -4.47 6.67
C LYS A 45 -3.55 -4.40 7.23
N ALA A 46 -3.25 -3.41 8.08
CA ALA A 46 -1.90 -3.19 8.62
C ALA A 46 -1.34 -4.43 9.34
N GLY A 47 -2.16 -5.13 10.13
CA GLY A 47 -1.74 -6.37 10.82
C GLY A 47 -1.41 -7.52 9.86
N GLU A 48 -2.20 -7.70 8.80
CA GLU A 48 -1.94 -8.72 7.78
C GLU A 48 -0.60 -8.45 7.06
N PHE A 49 -0.32 -7.19 6.73
CA PHE A 49 0.94 -6.82 6.07
C PHE A 49 2.14 -6.90 7.00
N PHE A 50 1.98 -6.55 8.28
CA PHE A 50 3.03 -6.72 9.27
C PHE A 50 3.45 -8.18 9.39
N LEU A 51 2.47 -9.09 9.56
CA LEU A 51 2.74 -10.53 9.64
C LEU A 51 3.35 -11.07 8.35
N LYS A 52 2.84 -10.68 7.18
CA LYS A 52 3.42 -11.08 5.88
C LYS A 52 4.87 -10.63 5.73
N ASN A 53 5.19 -9.41 6.14
CA ASN A 53 6.55 -8.87 6.08
C ASN A 53 7.49 -9.58 7.06
N LEU A 54 7.01 -9.91 8.25
CA LEU A 54 7.75 -10.70 9.24
C LEU A 54 8.05 -12.12 8.74
N VAL A 55 7.08 -12.78 8.09
CA VAL A 55 7.29 -14.10 7.49
C VAL A 55 8.30 -14.02 6.34
N LYS A 56 8.17 -13.03 5.45
CA LYS A 56 9.10 -12.80 4.34
C LYS A 56 10.53 -12.48 4.80
N SER A 57 10.70 -11.76 5.90
CA SER A 57 12.05 -11.48 6.43
C SER A 57 12.70 -12.75 7.00
N ARG A 58 11.93 -13.58 7.73
CA ARG A 58 12.41 -14.87 8.24
C ARG A 58 12.87 -15.82 7.12
N GLN A 59 12.08 -15.95 6.05
CA GLN A 59 12.43 -16.79 4.89
C GLN A 59 13.69 -16.30 4.15
N ARG A 60 13.87 -14.97 4.03
CA ARG A 60 15.10 -14.41 3.45
C ARG A 60 16.33 -14.77 4.27
N ASN A 61 16.23 -14.65 5.60
CA ASN A 61 17.34 -14.93 6.50
C ASN A 61 17.75 -16.41 6.52
N SER A 62 16.79 -17.34 6.39
CA SER A 62 17.10 -18.78 6.31
C SER A 62 17.78 -19.14 4.99
N ASN A 63 17.37 -18.54 3.87
CA ASN A 63 17.93 -18.83 2.55
C ASN A 63 19.32 -18.21 2.34
N SER A 64 19.71 -17.19 3.10
CA SER A 64 21.06 -16.62 3.06
C SER A 64 22.08 -17.36 3.93
N ALA A 65 21.62 -18.29 4.77
CA ALA A 65 22.47 -19.07 5.68
C ALA A 65 22.74 -20.51 5.17
N SER A 66 22.24 -20.86 3.98
CA SER A 66 22.55 -22.08 3.22
C SER A 66 23.31 -21.71 1.95
#